data_AF-A0A5C8QBW3-F1
#
_entry.id   AF-A0A5C8QBW3-F1
#
_cell.length_a   1.000
_cell.length_b   1.000
_cell.length_c   1.000
_cell.angle_alpha   90.00
_cell.angle_beta   90.00
_cell.angle_gamma   90.00
#
_symmetry.space_group_name_H-M   'P 1'
#
loop_
_entity.id
_entity.type
_entity.pdbx_description
1 polymer ?
#
loop_
_entity_poly.entity_id
_entity_poly.type
_entity_poly.pdbx_seq_one_letter_code
_entity_poly.pdbx_strand_id
1 'polypeptide(L)'
;MTFPQAPALPEELDKLMRRMRLPYMRKAAPDVLATARAQRWDPAEVLRLLISEEVTGRDAATRRLRRHSANFPTGKTLGSWRAEDSTIPEPTQNSLITLEWIGRAENLVIAGPS
;
A
#
# COMPACT_ATOMS: atom_id res chain seq x y z
N MET A 1 10.44 -5.74 -26.92
CA MET A 1 11.43 -4.79 -26.36
C MET A 1 11.92 -5.37 -25.06
N THR A 2 13.20 -5.75 -24.97
CA THR A 2 13.78 -6.33 -23.75
C THR A 2 14.30 -5.17 -22.90
N PHE A 3 13.68 -4.94 -21.73
CA PHE A 3 14.19 -3.94 -20.79
C PHE A 3 15.50 -4.44 -20.18
N PRO A 4 16.53 -3.60 -20.02
CA PRO A 4 17.75 -4.00 -19.36
C PRO A 4 17.44 -4.42 -17.92
N GLN A 5 17.77 -5.68 -17.59
CA GLN A 5 17.58 -6.23 -16.25
C GLN A 5 18.64 -5.65 -15.31
N ALA A 6 18.23 -5.20 -14.13
CA ALA A 6 19.16 -4.71 -13.12
C ALA A 6 20.14 -5.81 -12.66
N PRO A 7 21.40 -5.45 -12.36
CA PRO A 7 22.37 -6.40 -11.83
C PRO A 7 21.93 -6.96 -10.49
N ALA A 8 22.33 -8.21 -10.23
CA ALA A 8 22.07 -8.85 -8.94
C ALA A 8 22.72 -8.07 -7.78
N LEU A 9 22.11 -8.15 -6.60
CA LEU A 9 22.67 -7.56 -5.38
C LEU A 9 23.99 -8.26 -5.01
N PRO A 10 24.97 -7.51 -4.48
CA PRO A 10 26.14 -8.11 -3.84
C PRO A 10 25.71 -9.11 -2.76
N GLU A 11 26.37 -10.26 -2.73
CA GLU A 11 25.98 -11.40 -1.88
C GLU A 11 25.89 -11.03 -0.39
N GLU A 12 26.87 -10.27 0.11
CA GLU A 12 26.88 -9.82 1.51
C GLU A 12 25.71 -8.90 1.85
N LEU A 13 25.29 -8.05 0.91
CA LEU A 13 24.12 -7.18 1.09
C LEU A 13 22.82 -8.00 1.12
N ASP A 14 22.68 -9.00 0.23
CA ASP A 14 21.52 -9.91 0.21
C ASP A 14 21.42 -10.70 1.52
N LYS A 15 22.54 -11.22 2.05
CA LYS A 15 22.62 -11.92 3.34
C LYS A 15 22.15 -11.02 4.49
N LEU A 16 22.63 -9.78 4.57
CA LEU A 16 22.23 -8.82 5.60
C LEU A 16 20.73 -8.51 5.53
N MET A 17 20.20 -8.26 4.33
CA MET A 17 18.78 -7.97 4.14
C MET A 17 17.88 -9.15 4.54
N ARG A 18 18.32 -10.39 4.27
CA ARG A 18 17.61 -11.60 4.74
C ARG A 18 17.62 -11.71 6.26
N ARG A 19 18.78 -11.53 6.89
CA ARG A 19 18.92 -11.57 8.36
C ARG A 19 18.03 -10.54 9.05
N MET A 20 17.97 -9.33 8.49
CA MET A 20 17.13 -8.24 9.00
C MET A 20 15.65 -8.37 8.62
N ARG A 21 15.28 -9.37 7.82
CA ARG A 21 13.92 -9.57 7.29
C ARG A 21 13.40 -8.32 6.57
N LEU A 22 14.16 -7.86 5.57
CA LEU A 22 13.84 -6.70 4.72
C LEU A 22 13.41 -7.16 3.30
N PRO A 23 12.30 -7.91 3.15
CA PRO A 23 11.96 -8.55 1.88
C PRO A 23 11.59 -7.57 0.77
N TYR A 24 11.02 -6.40 1.10
CA TYR A 24 10.57 -5.43 0.10
C TYR A 24 11.73 -4.57 -0.36
N MET A 25 12.57 -4.13 0.58
CA MET A 25 13.84 -3.49 0.24
C MET A 25 14.70 -4.41 -0.64
N ARG A 26 14.84 -5.70 -0.29
CA ARG A 26 15.60 -6.67 -1.09
C ARG A 26 15.03 -6.86 -2.50
N LYS A 27 13.71 -6.77 -2.66
CA LYS A 27 13.06 -6.84 -3.96
C LYS A 27 13.34 -5.60 -4.81
N ALA A 28 13.30 -4.41 -4.21
CA ALA A 28 13.48 -3.14 -4.91
C ALA A 28 14.94 -2.75 -5.16
N ALA A 29 15.86 -3.22 -4.32
CA ALA A 29 17.25 -2.77 -4.32
C ALA A 29 18.04 -2.97 -5.63
N PRO A 30 17.89 -4.07 -6.40
CA PRO A 30 18.59 -4.20 -7.69
C PRO A 30 18.32 -3.01 -8.62
N ASP A 31 17.03 -2.70 -8.83
CA ASP A 31 16.59 -1.66 -9.75
C ASP A 31 16.97 -0.26 -9.20
N VAL A 32 16.71 -0.01 -7.92
CA VAL A 32 17.02 1.27 -7.28
C VAL A 32 18.51 1.58 -7.33
N LEU A 33 19.38 0.60 -7.04
CA LEU A 33 20.83 0.81 -7.07
C LEU A 33 21.35 1.01 -8.50
N ALA A 34 20.78 0.30 -9.48
CA ALA A 34 21.12 0.49 -10.89
C ALA A 34 20.76 1.91 -11.36
N THR A 35 19.55 2.36 -11.06
CA THR A 35 19.08 3.72 -11.37
C THR A 35 19.90 4.78 -10.65
N ALA A 36 20.12 4.62 -9.34
CA ALA A 36 20.90 5.56 -8.53
C ALA A 36 22.32 5.71 -9.04
N ARG A 37 22.96 4.61 -9.47
CA ARG A 37 24.29 4.67 -10.07
C ARG A 37 24.30 5.40 -11.42
N ALA A 38 23.33 5.12 -12.27
CA ALA A 38 23.21 5.77 -13.58
C ALA A 38 22.95 7.27 -13.48
N GLN A 39 22.14 7.68 -12.49
CA GLN A 39 21.70 9.05 -12.28
C GLN A 39 22.50 9.79 -11.19
N ARG A 40 23.48 9.13 -10.55
CA ARG A 40 24.32 9.67 -9.46
C ARG A 40 23.50 10.29 -8.34
N TRP A 41 22.51 9.56 -7.85
CA TRP A 41 21.69 10.01 -6.75
C TRP A 41 22.52 10.24 -5.48
N ASP A 42 22.02 11.14 -4.64
CA ASP A 42 22.55 11.32 -3.30
C ASP A 42 22.40 10.03 -2.47
N PRO A 43 23.41 9.60 -1.70
CA PRO A 43 23.31 8.37 -0.91
C PRO A 43 22.14 8.36 0.08
N ALA A 44 21.77 9.50 0.67
CA ALA A 44 20.63 9.58 1.57
C ALA A 44 19.31 9.41 0.82
N GLU A 45 19.21 9.85 -0.44
CA GLU A 45 18.04 9.61 -1.29
C GLU A 45 17.84 8.12 -1.57
N VAL A 46 18.92 7.40 -1.88
CA VAL A 46 18.87 5.94 -2.09
C VAL A 46 18.37 5.23 -0.83
N LEU A 47 18.93 5.57 0.33
CA LEU A 47 18.51 5.00 1.61
C LEU A 47 17.04 5.32 1.91
N ARG A 48 16.62 6.57 1.70
CA ARG A 48 15.23 7.00 1.91
C ARG A 48 14.26 6.19 1.04
N LEU A 49 14.54 6.02 -0.25
CA LEU A 49 13.67 5.25 -1.14
C LEU A 49 13.59 3.78 -0.71
N LEU A 50 14.74 3.14 -0.47
CA LEU A 50 14.78 1.74 -0.07
C LEU A 50 14.04 1.47 1.26
N ILE A 51 14.18 2.37 2.24
CA ILE A 51 13.47 2.27 3.51
C ILE A 51 11.96 2.52 3.31
N SER A 52 11.60 3.47 2.45
CA SER A 52 10.19 3.75 2.11
C SER A 52 9.49 2.55 1.48
N GLU A 53 10.18 1.82 0.59
CA GLU A 53 9.67 0.57 0.00
C GLU A 53 9.41 -0.49 1.07
N GLU A 54 10.30 -0.61 2.06
CA GLU A 54 10.13 -1.54 3.17
C GLU A 54 8.93 -1.19 4.06
N VAL A 55 8.79 0.08 4.43
CA VAL A 55 7.64 0.57 5.21
C VAL A 55 6.33 0.30 4.45
N THR A 56 6.27 0.70 3.18
CA THR A 56 5.07 0.54 2.34
C THR A 56 4.67 -0.94 2.21
N GLY A 57 5.66 -1.82 1.96
CA GLY A 57 5.42 -3.25 1.84
C GLY A 57 4.93 -3.88 3.15
N ARG A 58 5.51 -3.48 4.29
CA ARG A 58 5.08 -3.94 5.62
C ARG A 58 3.67 -3.47 5.96
N ASP A 59 3.33 -2.22 5.66
CA ASP A 59 1.99 -1.69 5.89
C ASP A 59 0.95 -2.42 5.05
N ALA A 60 1.27 -2.73 3.79
CA ALA A 60 0.41 -3.53 2.93
C ALA A 60 0.23 -4.96 3.46
N ALA A 61 1.30 -5.60 3.95
CA ALA A 61 1.23 -6.94 4.53
C ALA A 61 0.44 -6.98 5.84
N THR A 62 0.66 -6.02 6.75
CA THR A 62 -0.09 -5.87 7.99
C THR A 62 -1.58 -5.66 7.71
N ARG A 63 -1.93 -4.78 6.76
CA ARG A 63 -3.33 -4.59 6.34
C ARG A 63 -3.95 -5.86 5.77
N ARG A 64 -3.22 -6.61 4.95
CA ARG A 64 -3.69 -7.90 4.42
C ARG A 64 -3.92 -8.92 5.53
N LEU A 65 -2.98 -9.03 6.48
CA LEU A 65 -3.09 -9.96 7.61
C LEU A 65 -4.27 -9.62 8.51
N ARG A 66 -4.46 -8.34 8.85
CA ARG A 66 -5.58 -7.86 9.68
C ARG A 66 -6.93 -8.12 9.01
N ARG A 67 -7.04 -7.90 7.70
CA ARG A 67 -8.27 -8.22 6.95
C ARG A 67 -8.57 -9.71 6.95
N HIS A 68 -7.54 -10.53 6.74
CA HIS A 68 -7.68 -11.99 6.78
C HIS A 68 -8.09 -12.47 8.18
N SER A 69 -7.45 -12.00 9.25
CA SER A 69 -7.79 -12.40 10.62
C SER A 69 -9.18 -11.96 11.07
N ALA A 70 -9.71 -10.88 10.51
CA ALA A 70 -11.05 -10.39 10.81
C ALA A 70 -12.16 -11.18 10.09
N ASN A 71 -11.82 -12.17 9.24
CA ASN A 71 -12.77 -12.94 8.43
C ASN A 71 -13.77 -12.06 7.66
N PHE A 72 -13.33 -10.85 7.25
CA PHE A 72 -14.17 -10.01 6.43
C PHE A 72 -14.42 -10.68 5.07
N PRO A 73 -15.63 -10.56 4.49
CA PRO A 73 -15.89 -10.98 3.13
C PRO A 73 -14.84 -10.41 2.17
N THR A 74 -14.58 -11.10 1.06
CA THR A 74 -13.70 -10.61 -0.01
C THR A 74 -14.01 -9.15 -0.30
N GLY A 75 -12.96 -8.31 -0.31
CA GLY A 75 -13.07 -6.86 -0.27
C GLY A 75 -14.11 -6.32 -1.25
N LYS A 76 -15.26 -5.89 -0.73
CA LYS A 76 -16.25 -5.15 -1.50
C LYS A 76 -15.72 -3.74 -1.67
N THR A 77 -15.70 -3.26 -2.92
CA THR A 77 -15.39 -1.87 -3.23
C THR A 77 -16.69 -1.15 -3.56
N LEU A 78 -16.66 0.18 -3.53
CA LEU A 78 -17.78 0.99 -4.00
C LEU A 78 -17.94 0.94 -5.53
N GLY A 79 -17.03 0.29 -6.26
CA GLY A 79 -17.14 0.14 -7.72
C GLY A 79 -18.35 -0.70 -8.16
N SER A 80 -18.89 -1.53 -7.29
CA SER A 80 -20.13 -2.27 -7.53
C SER A 80 -21.35 -1.66 -6.80
N TRP A 81 -21.22 -0.46 -6.23
CA TRP A 81 -22.30 0.22 -5.54
C TRP A 81 -23.30 0.80 -6.53
N ARG A 82 -24.59 0.61 -6.27
CA ARG A 82 -25.70 1.11 -7.09
C ARG A 82 -26.43 2.18 -6.29
N ALA A 83 -26.08 3.45 -6.54
CA ALA A 83 -26.59 4.57 -5.76
C ALA A 83 -28.11 4.71 -5.86
N GLU A 84 -28.69 4.31 -7.00
CA GLU A 84 -30.11 4.34 -7.30
C GLU A 84 -30.93 3.33 -6.48
N ASP A 85 -30.31 2.26 -5.98
CA ASP A 85 -30.98 1.26 -5.14
C ASP A 85 -31.09 1.72 -3.67
N SER A 86 -30.45 2.84 -3.31
CA SER A 86 -30.44 3.37 -1.95
C SER A 86 -31.52 4.44 -1.73
N THR A 87 -32.13 4.43 -0.55
CA THR A 87 -33.05 5.49 -0.10
C THR A 87 -32.31 6.74 0.38
N ILE A 88 -30.98 6.67 0.57
CA ILE A 88 -30.14 7.82 0.96
C ILE A 88 -29.90 8.68 -0.29
N PRO A 89 -30.07 10.01 -0.25
CA PRO A 89 -29.77 10.86 -1.41
C PRO A 89 -28.31 10.77 -1.86
N GLU A 90 -28.08 10.74 -3.17
CA GLU A 90 -26.74 10.63 -3.77
C GLU A 90 -25.70 11.63 -3.22
N PRO A 91 -26.03 12.92 -2.97
CA PRO A 91 -25.08 13.85 -2.34
C PRO A 91 -24.61 13.38 -0.95
N THR A 92 -25.52 12.80 -0.15
CA THR A 92 -25.19 12.25 1.17
C THR A 92 -24.34 10.99 1.02
N GLN A 93 -24.66 10.11 0.06
CA GLN A 93 -23.83 8.94 -0.23
C GLN A 93 -22.40 9.35 -0.58
N ASN A 94 -22.24 10.32 -1.49
CA ASN A 94 -20.93 10.87 -1.89
C ASN A 94 -20.15 11.44 -0.69
N SER A 95 -20.83 12.17 0.21
CA SER A 95 -20.20 12.69 1.43
C SER A 95 -19.79 11.59 2.41
N LEU A 96 -20.52 10.48 2.50
CA LEU A 96 -20.16 9.37 3.39
C LEU A 96 -18.93 8.60 2.88
N ILE A 97 -18.80 8.47 1.55
CA ILE A 97 -17.70 7.77 0.88
C ILE A 97 -16.35 8.44 1.14
N THR A 98 -16.30 9.76 1.35
CA THR A 98 -15.04 10.48 1.63
C THR A 98 -14.42 10.10 2.97
N LEU A 99 -15.22 9.56 3.90
CA LEU A 99 -14.84 9.24 5.28
C LEU A 99 -14.35 10.46 6.09
N GLU A 100 -14.54 11.70 5.62
CA GLU A 100 -14.13 12.92 6.33
C GLU A 100 -14.77 13.03 7.72
N TRP A 101 -16.01 12.53 7.84
CA TRP A 101 -16.77 12.47 9.09
C TRP A 101 -16.08 11.63 10.18
N ILE A 102 -15.24 10.64 9.82
CA ILE A 102 -14.42 9.88 10.77
C ILE A 102 -13.37 10.81 11.39
N GLY A 103 -12.67 11.60 10.55
CA GLY A 103 -11.67 12.55 11.02
C GLY A 103 -12.26 13.68 11.87
N ARG A 104 -13.51 14.07 11.59
CA ARG A 104 -14.28 15.06 12.37
C ARG A 104 -14.94 14.48 13.63
N ALA A 105 -14.85 13.17 13.87
CA ALA A 105 -15.52 12.47 14.96
C ALA A 105 -17.05 12.70 15.00
N GLU A 106 -17.69 12.75 13.83
CA GLU A 106 -19.14 12.90 13.71
C GLU A 106 -19.88 11.57 13.91
N ASN A 107 -21.10 11.64 14.44
CA ASN A 107 -21.95 10.46 14.63
C ASN A 107 -22.60 10.04 13.30
N LEU A 108 -22.53 8.74 12.97
CA LEU A 108 -23.21 8.14 11.83
C LEU A 108 -24.30 7.17 12.33
N VAL A 109 -25.55 7.43 11.94
CA VAL A 109 -26.68 6.51 12.16
C VAL A 109 -27.16 5.99 10.82
N ILE A 110 -27.06 4.67 10.62
CA ILE A 110 -27.61 3.98 9.44
C ILE A 110 -28.79 3.14 9.92
N ALA A 111 -29.97 3.38 9.33
CA ALA A 111 -31.16 2.58 9.55
C ALA A 111 -31.67 2.04 8.20
N GLY A 112 -31.99 0.75 8.15
CA GLY A 112 -32.49 0.07 6.98
C GLY A 112 -33.09 -1.29 7.36
N PRO A 113 -33.85 -1.93 6.45
CA PRO A 113 -34.39 -3.27 6.69
C PRO A 113 -33.24 -4.26 6.92
N SER A 114 -33.49 -5.25 7.79
CA SER A 114 -32.57 -6.34 8.13
C SER A 114 -32.31 -7.28 6.97
#